data_AF-A0A925J1G2-F1
#
_entry.id   AF-A0A925J1G2-F1
#
_cell.length_a   1.000
_cell.length_b   1.000
_cell.length_c   1.000
_cell.angle_alpha   90.00
_cell.angle_beta   90.00
_cell.angle_gamma   90.00
#
_symmetry.space_group_name_H-M   'P 1'
#
loop_
_entity.id
_entity.type
_entity.pdbx_description
1 polymer ?
#
loop_
_entity_poly.entity_id
_entity_poly.type
_entity_poly.pdbx_seq_one_letter_code
_entity_poly.pdbx_strand_id
1 'polypeptide(L)'
;LPGGTTTVAVRAVGFDAARHAMDLRTGPNANTLSVTLSRSVTTLAAVSILETADVVLSRVGFMERSRAGSGRYLDADDIAKAPGVTPAQLIGRFPGTLFKSAGRGSRLFMTDTRGGQCPPTVWVDGQRLEATAEAEVDGVIDIDFWTDPTRIAGIEVYTRANEAPLQYGGTNKSACGVVVIWHRTRPAPRQP
;
A
#
# COMPACT_ATOMS: atom_id res chain seq x y z
N LEU A 1 -45.95 -34.31 -3.62
CA LEU A 1 -45.53 -32.91 -3.40
C LEU A 1 -46.68 -32.00 -3.84
N PRO A 2 -47.06 -30.99 -3.07
CA PRO A 2 -48.05 -30.01 -3.52
C PRO A 2 -47.54 -29.27 -4.76
N GLY A 3 -48.45 -28.89 -5.67
CA GLY A 3 -48.10 -28.12 -6.86
C GLY A 3 -47.61 -26.72 -6.50
N GLY A 4 -46.63 -26.22 -7.24
CA GLY A 4 -46.02 -24.89 -7.02
C GLY A 4 -44.56 -24.82 -7.43
N THR A 5 -44.01 -23.60 -7.48
CA THR A 5 -42.60 -23.34 -7.77
C THR A 5 -41.74 -23.81 -6.61
N THR A 6 -40.82 -24.74 -6.88
CA THR A 6 -39.84 -25.22 -5.91
C THR A 6 -38.43 -25.00 -6.42
N THR A 7 -37.46 -24.82 -5.53
CA THR A 7 -36.05 -24.80 -5.90
C THR A 7 -35.46 -26.19 -5.68
N VAL A 8 -34.99 -26.80 -6.76
CA VAL A 8 -34.25 -28.07 -6.72
C VAL A 8 -32.76 -27.74 -6.65
N ALA A 9 -32.10 -28.18 -5.59
CA ALA A 9 -30.65 -28.13 -5.45
C ALA A 9 -30.07 -29.49 -5.83
N VAL A 10 -29.19 -29.53 -6.83
CA VAL A 10 -28.51 -30.74 -7.28
C VAL A 10 -27.05 -30.66 -6.89
N ARG A 11 -26.54 -31.69 -6.22
CA ARG A 11 -25.14 -31.81 -5.80
C ARG A 11 -24.58 -33.14 -6.27
N ALA A 12 -23.40 -33.12 -6.85
CA ALA A 12 -22.64 -34.31 -7.22
C ALA A 12 -21.17 -34.11 -6.87
N VAL A 13 -20.49 -35.19 -6.47
CA VAL A 13 -19.07 -35.12 -6.10
C VAL A 13 -18.22 -34.80 -7.33
N GLY A 14 -17.37 -33.78 -7.24
CA GLY A 14 -16.54 -33.31 -8.35
C GLY A 14 -17.24 -32.36 -9.33
N PHE A 15 -18.43 -31.88 -8.99
CA PHE A 15 -19.22 -30.93 -9.79
C PHE A 15 -19.77 -29.79 -8.92
N ASP A 16 -19.92 -28.61 -9.52
CA ASP A 16 -20.44 -27.45 -8.81
C ASP A 16 -21.93 -27.63 -8.54
N ALA A 17 -22.37 -27.21 -7.35
CA ALA A 17 -23.78 -27.32 -6.96
C ALA A 17 -24.64 -26.38 -7.82
N ALA A 18 -25.62 -26.93 -8.55
CA ALA A 18 -26.57 -26.15 -9.32
C ALA A 18 -27.90 -26.03 -8.56
N ARG A 19 -28.53 -24.85 -8.65
CA ARG A 19 -29.88 -24.61 -8.14
C ARG A 19 -30.77 -24.20 -9.31
N HIS A 20 -31.87 -24.92 -9.50
CA HIS A 20 -32.84 -24.63 -10.55
C HIS A 20 -34.23 -24.49 -9.93
N ALA A 21 -34.93 -23.41 -10.28
CA ALA A 21 -36.36 -23.31 -9.99
C ALA A 21 -37.13 -24.22 -10.96
N MET A 22 -38.06 -25.00 -10.44
CA MET A 22 -38.93 -25.88 -11.21
C MET A 22 -40.37 -25.74 -10.72
N ASP A 23 -41.30 -25.61 -11.66
CA ASP A 23 -42.73 -25.65 -11.35
C ASP A 23 -43.22 -27.10 -11.33
N LEU A 24 -43.62 -27.57 -10.14
CA LEU A 24 -44.16 -28.91 -9.98
C LEU A 24 -45.63 -28.93 -10.39
N ARG A 25 -45.94 -29.68 -11.46
CA ARG A 25 -47.32 -29.97 -11.86
C ARG A 25 -47.82 -31.22 -11.14
N THR A 26 -49.04 -31.18 -10.60
CA THR A 26 -49.72 -32.32 -10.00
C THR A 26 -50.64 -32.99 -11.03
N GLY A 27 -50.39 -34.26 -11.34
CA GLY A 27 -51.14 -35.06 -12.31
C GLY A 27 -50.45 -36.41 -12.59
N PRO A 28 -51.00 -37.28 -13.47
CA PRO A 28 -50.43 -38.60 -13.76
C PRO A 28 -49.11 -38.56 -14.54
N ASN A 29 -48.69 -37.39 -15.01
CA ASN A 29 -47.47 -37.22 -15.81
C ASN A 29 -46.28 -36.89 -14.90
N ALA A 30 -45.15 -37.56 -15.13
CA ALA A 30 -43.92 -37.32 -14.39
C ALA A 30 -43.28 -35.97 -14.77
N ASN A 31 -42.91 -35.17 -13.76
CA ASN A 31 -42.10 -33.96 -13.96
C ASN A 31 -40.63 -34.37 -14.19
N THR A 32 -40.04 -33.97 -15.32
CA THR A 32 -38.63 -34.28 -15.66
C THR A 32 -37.81 -32.99 -15.72
N LEU A 33 -36.68 -32.95 -15.03
CA LEU A 33 -35.71 -31.84 -15.05
C LEU A 33 -34.35 -32.39 -15.45
N SER A 34 -33.81 -31.91 -16.58
CA SER A 34 -32.44 -32.21 -17.02
C SER A 34 -31.51 -31.09 -16.57
N VAL A 35 -30.44 -31.43 -15.85
CA VAL A 35 -29.47 -30.47 -15.31
C VAL A 35 -28.07 -30.85 -15.80
N THR A 36 -27.37 -29.91 -16.43
CA THR A 36 -25.96 -30.07 -16.80
C THR A 36 -25.10 -29.41 -15.73
N LEU A 37 -24.25 -30.18 -15.05
CA LEU A 37 -23.36 -29.67 -14.00
C LEU A 37 -21.96 -29.41 -14.56
N SER A 38 -21.37 -28.27 -14.19
CA SER A 38 -19.96 -27.97 -14.48
C SER A 38 -19.04 -28.72 -13.52
N ARG A 39 -17.92 -29.25 -14.04
CA ARG A 39 -16.94 -29.98 -13.22
C ARG A 39 -16.26 -29.00 -12.26
N SER A 40 -16.27 -29.30 -10.96
CA SER A 40 -15.53 -28.54 -9.97
C SER A 40 -14.04 -28.80 -10.19
N VAL A 41 -13.35 -27.81 -10.76
CA VAL A 41 -11.88 -27.83 -10.81
C VAL A 41 -11.40 -27.26 -9.49
N THR A 42 -10.53 -27.98 -8.79
CA THR A 42 -9.83 -27.46 -7.61
C THR A 42 -8.96 -26.30 -8.06
N THR A 43 -9.46 -25.07 -7.95
CA THR A 43 -8.62 -23.89 -8.07
C THR A 43 -7.83 -23.79 -6.76
N LEU A 44 -6.50 -23.87 -6.85
CA LEU A 44 -5.66 -23.49 -5.72
C LEU A 44 -6.00 -22.03 -5.40
N ALA A 45 -6.33 -21.76 -4.13
CA ALA A 45 -6.38 -20.37 -3.67
C ALA A 45 -5.05 -19.72 -4.04
N ALA A 46 -5.08 -18.53 -4.63
CA ALA A 46 -3.87 -17.78 -4.90
C ALA A 46 -3.11 -17.65 -3.58
N VAL A 47 -1.90 -18.21 -3.53
CA VAL A 47 -1.01 -18.03 -2.39
C VAL A 47 -0.54 -16.58 -2.47
N SER A 48 -1.25 -15.66 -1.81
CA SER A 48 -0.68 -14.36 -1.51
C SER A 48 0.38 -14.62 -0.46
N ILE A 49 1.63 -14.77 -0.90
CA ILE A 49 2.77 -14.56 0.00
C ILE A 49 2.61 -13.11 0.45
N LEU A 50 2.06 -12.90 1.64
CA LEU A 50 2.23 -11.65 2.36
C LEU A 50 3.73 -11.55 2.57
N GLU A 51 4.43 -10.90 1.64
CA GLU A 51 5.82 -10.53 1.88
C GLU A 51 5.83 -9.77 3.19
N THR A 52 6.56 -10.32 4.18
CA THR A 52 6.76 -9.60 5.43
C THR A 52 7.53 -8.32 5.11
N ALA A 53 7.33 -7.28 5.92
CA ALA A 53 8.03 -6.00 5.74
C ALA A 53 9.55 -6.22 5.53
N ASP A 54 10.16 -7.10 6.33
CA ASP A 54 11.59 -7.44 6.23
C ASP A 54 12.02 -7.98 4.86
N VAL A 55 11.18 -8.81 4.22
CA VAL A 55 11.49 -9.36 2.89
C VAL A 55 11.46 -8.23 1.86
N VAL A 56 10.45 -7.36 1.93
CA VAL A 56 10.36 -6.18 1.06
C VAL A 56 11.57 -5.27 1.25
N LEU A 57 11.90 -4.93 2.50
CA LEU A 57 13.02 -4.05 2.84
C LEU A 57 14.37 -4.65 2.40
N SER A 58 14.55 -5.95 2.56
CA SER A 58 15.77 -6.63 2.11
C SER A 58 15.92 -6.56 0.59
N ARG A 59 14.83 -6.80 -0.17
CA ARG A 59 14.85 -6.78 -1.64
C ARG A 59 15.16 -5.40 -2.22
N VAL A 60 14.68 -4.32 -1.58
CA VAL A 60 14.93 -2.94 -2.04
C VAL A 60 16.25 -2.35 -1.52
N GLY A 61 17.05 -3.16 -0.83
CA GLY A 61 18.34 -2.76 -0.26
C GLY A 61 18.24 -1.84 0.95
N PHE A 62 17.07 -1.70 1.56
CA PHE A 62 16.88 -0.86 2.76
C PHE A 62 17.77 -1.36 3.91
N MET A 63 17.78 -2.69 4.15
CA MET A 63 18.54 -3.27 5.25
C MET A 63 20.06 -3.06 5.09
N GLU A 64 20.55 -3.08 3.86
CA GLU A 64 21.95 -2.80 3.56
C GLU A 64 22.30 -1.33 3.87
N ARG A 65 21.48 -0.39 3.38
CA ARG A 65 21.68 1.05 3.62
C ARG A 65 21.55 1.42 5.10
N SER A 66 20.56 0.84 5.79
CA SER A 66 20.37 1.01 7.23
C SER A 66 21.61 0.57 8.02
N ARG A 67 22.20 -0.59 7.68
CA ARG A 67 23.44 -1.07 8.30
C ARG A 67 24.67 -0.23 7.94
N ALA A 68 24.72 0.34 6.74
CA ALA A 68 25.79 1.24 6.33
C ALA A 68 25.77 2.58 7.12
N GLY A 69 24.61 2.96 7.68
CA GLY A 69 24.49 4.06 8.65
C GLY A 69 24.43 5.46 8.03
N SER A 70 24.29 5.59 6.71
CA SER A 70 24.05 6.89 6.06
C SER A 70 22.58 7.29 6.21
N GLY A 71 22.26 8.37 6.92
CA GLY A 71 20.88 8.86 7.10
C GLY A 71 20.17 8.33 8.36
N ARG A 72 18.84 8.25 8.32
CA ARG A 72 17.98 7.76 9.40
C ARG A 72 16.95 6.78 8.84
N TYR A 73 16.62 5.78 9.64
CA TYR A 73 15.79 4.65 9.21
C TYR A 73 14.71 4.37 10.26
N LEU A 74 13.51 4.06 9.78
CA LEU A 74 12.43 3.50 10.58
C LEU A 74 11.94 2.26 9.85
N ASP A 75 11.93 1.10 10.51
CA ASP A 75 11.24 -0.07 10.00
C ASP A 75 9.79 -0.15 10.50
N ALA A 76 9.08 -1.21 10.15
CA ALA A 76 7.70 -1.42 10.55
C ALA A 76 7.52 -1.49 12.07
N ASP A 77 8.52 -2.01 12.80
CA ASP A 77 8.47 -2.14 14.25
C ASP A 77 8.71 -0.78 14.93
N ASP A 78 9.62 0.03 14.39
CA ASP A 78 9.84 1.41 14.84
C ASP A 78 8.59 2.28 14.66
N ILE A 79 7.91 2.13 13.53
CA ILE A 79 6.66 2.85 13.24
C ILE A 79 5.56 2.39 14.20
N ALA A 80 5.46 1.08 14.47
CA ALA A 80 4.44 0.52 15.36
C ALA A 80 4.57 1.00 16.82
N LYS A 81 5.77 1.40 17.26
CA LYS A 81 5.99 1.98 18.60
C LYS A 81 5.33 3.36 18.79
N ALA A 82 4.84 3.99 17.72
CA ALA A 82 4.24 5.33 17.74
C ALA A 82 2.82 5.33 17.12
N PRO A 83 1.84 4.64 17.72
CA PRO A 83 0.49 4.57 17.18
C PRO A 83 -0.18 5.95 17.11
N GLY A 84 -0.95 6.20 16.05
CA GLY A 84 -1.67 7.45 15.84
C GLY A 84 -0.81 8.64 15.40
N VAL A 85 0.48 8.40 15.13
CA VAL A 85 1.41 9.42 14.62
C VAL A 85 1.53 9.29 13.10
N THR A 86 1.40 10.40 12.38
CA THR A 86 1.45 10.38 10.92
C THR A 86 2.88 10.19 10.38
N PRO A 87 3.05 9.73 9.12
CA PRO A 87 4.38 9.59 8.53
C PRO A 87 5.18 10.90 8.54
N ALA A 88 4.56 12.04 8.21
CA ALA A 88 5.23 13.33 8.26
C ALA A 88 5.64 13.72 9.68
N GLN A 89 4.83 13.40 10.70
CA GLN A 89 5.17 13.62 12.10
C GLN A 89 6.31 12.70 12.58
N LEU A 90 6.35 11.44 12.14
CA LEU A 90 7.44 10.52 12.45
C LEU A 90 8.77 11.04 11.89
N ILE A 91 8.77 11.46 10.63
CA ILE A 91 9.95 12.01 9.96
C ILE A 91 10.38 13.32 10.64
N GLY A 92 9.41 14.18 10.98
CA GLY A 92 9.62 15.47 11.65
C GLY A 92 10.31 15.43 13.01
N ARG A 93 10.52 14.24 13.59
CA ARG A 93 11.27 14.06 14.84
C ARG A 93 12.77 13.99 14.63
N PHE A 94 13.23 13.81 13.40
CA PHE A 94 14.66 13.68 13.13
C PHE A 94 15.37 15.04 13.10
N PRO A 95 16.61 15.13 13.61
CA PRO A 95 17.42 16.33 13.48
C PRO A 95 17.57 16.77 12.02
N GLY A 96 17.38 18.07 11.75
CA GLY A 96 17.43 18.64 10.40
C GLY A 96 16.09 18.58 9.63
N THR A 97 15.05 18.02 10.24
CA THR A 97 13.67 18.06 9.71
C THR A 97 12.81 19.06 10.48
N LEU A 98 11.77 19.57 9.83
CA LEU A 98 10.78 20.45 10.43
C LEU A 98 9.39 20.09 9.92
N PHE A 99 8.59 19.52 10.80
CA PHE A 99 7.17 19.29 10.57
C PHE A 99 6.36 20.54 10.91
N LYS A 100 5.47 20.96 9.99
CA LYS A 100 4.50 22.01 10.21
C LYS A 100 3.11 21.44 9.90
N SER A 101 2.23 21.47 10.91
CA SER A 101 0.82 21.20 10.69
C SER A 101 0.22 22.28 9.79
N ALA A 102 -0.68 21.90 8.89
CA ALA A 102 -1.43 22.82 8.04
C ALA A 102 -2.92 22.51 8.16
N GLY A 103 -3.78 23.52 7.93
CA GLY A 103 -5.23 23.38 8.14
C GLY A 103 -5.85 22.19 7.39
N ARG A 104 -5.26 21.81 6.25
CA ARG A 104 -5.48 20.51 5.60
C ARG A 104 -4.10 19.89 5.37
N GLY A 105 -3.76 18.83 6.10
CA GLY A 105 -2.56 18.02 5.84
C GLY A 105 -1.28 18.47 6.55
N SER A 106 -0.17 17.93 6.06
CA SER A 106 1.16 18.11 6.65
C SER A 106 2.12 18.79 5.69
N ARG A 107 3.07 19.56 6.25
CA ARG A 107 4.22 20.07 5.49
C ARG A 107 5.50 19.66 6.17
N LEU A 108 6.36 18.99 5.41
CA LEU A 108 7.69 18.59 5.86
C LEU A 108 8.74 19.46 5.16
N PHE A 109 9.59 20.07 5.97
CA PHE A 109 10.75 20.82 5.50
C PHE A 109 12.04 20.20 6.03
N MET A 110 13.14 20.49 5.34
CA MET A 110 14.49 20.20 5.79
C MET A 110 15.34 21.46 5.67
N THR A 111 16.46 21.49 6.39
CA THR A 111 17.40 22.61 6.36
C THR A 111 18.48 22.34 5.32
N ASP A 112 18.64 23.23 4.35
CA ASP A 112 19.69 23.14 3.35
C ASP A 112 21.08 23.53 3.91
N THR A 113 22.10 23.39 3.06
CA THR A 113 23.50 23.74 3.42
C THR A 113 23.73 25.23 3.72
N ARG A 114 22.79 26.10 3.35
CA ARG A 114 22.82 27.56 3.56
C ARG A 114 21.91 28.00 4.72
N GLY A 115 21.27 27.07 5.42
CA GLY A 115 20.33 27.35 6.51
C GLY A 115 18.91 27.71 6.05
N GLY A 116 18.62 27.62 4.75
CA GLY A 116 17.29 27.78 4.19
C GLY A 116 16.39 26.58 4.49
N GLN A 117 15.08 26.79 4.58
CA GLN A 117 14.10 25.71 4.71
C GLN A 117 13.45 25.43 3.36
N CYS A 118 13.43 24.17 2.96
CA CYS A 118 12.80 23.73 1.73
C CYS A 118 12.29 22.29 1.85
N PRO A 119 11.28 21.90 1.06
CA PRO A 119 10.75 20.55 1.10
C PRO A 119 11.78 19.54 0.57
N PRO A 120 11.86 18.33 1.15
CA PRO A 120 12.70 17.27 0.62
C PRO A 120 12.12 16.70 -0.68
N THR A 121 12.97 16.01 -1.45
CA THR A 121 12.48 15.12 -2.50
C THR A 121 11.88 13.86 -1.86
N VAL A 122 10.66 13.48 -2.24
CA VAL A 122 9.98 12.30 -1.69
C VAL A 122 9.87 11.20 -2.74
N TRP A 123 10.24 9.99 -2.35
CA TRP A 123 10.11 8.77 -3.14
C TRP A 123 9.20 7.78 -2.41
N VAL A 124 8.30 7.13 -3.15
CA VAL A 124 7.42 6.08 -2.64
C VAL A 124 7.53 4.88 -3.57
N ASP A 125 7.91 3.72 -3.02
CA ASP A 125 8.07 2.46 -3.76
C ASP A 125 8.92 2.59 -5.06
N GLY A 126 9.96 3.43 -4.99
CA GLY A 126 10.87 3.73 -6.11
C GLY A 126 10.35 4.75 -7.13
N GLN A 127 9.17 5.34 -6.90
CA GLN A 127 8.63 6.42 -7.73
C GLN A 127 8.82 7.76 -7.03
N ARG A 128 9.37 8.75 -7.75
CA ARG A 128 9.48 10.11 -7.22
C ARG A 128 8.10 10.77 -7.28
N LEU A 129 7.67 11.33 -6.16
CA LEU A 129 6.47 12.14 -6.11
C LEU A 129 6.75 13.53 -6.67
N GLU A 130 5.80 14.06 -7.42
CA GLU A 130 5.75 15.47 -7.78
C GLU A 130 4.59 16.11 -7.01
N ALA A 131 4.74 17.38 -6.63
CA ALA A 131 3.66 18.13 -6.00
C ALA A 131 2.58 18.40 -7.07
N THR A 132 1.37 17.91 -6.83
CA THR A 132 0.17 18.18 -7.64
C THR A 132 -0.86 18.87 -6.77
N ALA A 133 -1.79 19.61 -7.39
CA ALA A 133 -2.79 20.40 -6.65
C ALA A 133 -3.65 19.56 -5.69
N GLU A 134 -3.82 18.27 -5.96
CA GLU A 134 -4.60 17.34 -5.13
C GLU A 134 -3.82 16.77 -3.94
N ALA A 135 -2.50 16.71 -4.05
CA ALA A 135 -1.62 15.99 -3.13
C ALA A 135 -0.51 16.87 -2.54
N GLU A 136 -0.71 18.18 -2.60
CA GLU A 136 0.14 19.21 -2.00
C GLU A 136 -0.64 20.10 -1.04
N VAL A 137 0.09 20.72 -0.13
CA VAL A 137 -0.39 21.73 0.80
C VAL A 137 0.56 22.91 0.73
N ASP A 138 0.08 24.05 0.24
CA ASP A 138 0.88 25.26 -0.01
C ASP A 138 2.11 24.98 -0.91
N GLY A 139 1.97 24.15 -1.94
CA GLY A 139 3.08 23.80 -2.85
C GLY A 139 4.08 22.77 -2.30
N VAL A 140 3.76 22.11 -1.17
CA VAL A 140 4.59 21.06 -0.55
C VAL A 140 3.84 19.74 -0.54
N ILE A 141 4.51 18.66 -0.95
CA ILE A 141 3.94 17.30 -0.95
C ILE A 141 3.41 16.94 0.44
N ASP A 142 2.14 16.57 0.52
CA ASP A 142 1.54 16.04 1.74
C ASP A 142 1.81 14.53 1.83
N ILE A 143 2.85 14.15 2.59
CA ILE A 143 3.26 12.74 2.73
C ILE A 143 2.10 11.89 3.29
N ASP A 144 1.32 12.48 4.20
CA ASP A 144 0.21 11.81 4.88
C ASP A 144 -0.97 11.50 3.93
N PHE A 145 -1.05 12.20 2.79
CA PHE A 145 -2.02 11.90 1.73
C PHE A 145 -1.65 10.62 0.95
N TRP A 146 -0.35 10.41 0.72
CA TRP A 146 0.16 9.31 -0.12
C TRP A 146 0.28 7.99 0.63
N THR A 147 0.45 8.04 1.95
CA THR A 147 0.73 6.84 2.74
C THR A 147 0.15 6.90 4.15
N ASP A 148 -0.19 5.72 4.67
CA ASP A 148 -0.67 5.52 6.04
C ASP A 148 0.37 4.70 6.82
N PRO A 149 0.65 5.02 8.11
CA PRO A 149 1.66 4.32 8.90
C PRO A 149 1.52 2.79 8.91
N THR A 150 0.29 2.26 8.88
CA THR A 150 0.03 0.83 8.94
C THR A 150 0.40 0.10 7.65
N ARG A 151 0.62 0.83 6.55
CA ARG A 151 0.97 0.25 5.24
C ARG A 151 2.47 0.31 4.96
N ILE A 152 3.22 1.04 5.78
CA ILE A 152 4.65 1.26 5.58
C ILE A 152 5.43 0.05 6.09
N ALA A 153 6.35 -0.43 5.26
CA ALA A 153 7.39 -1.39 5.60
C ALA A 153 8.60 -0.67 6.20
N GLY A 154 9.00 0.48 5.63
CA GLY A 154 10.07 1.30 6.19
C GLY A 154 10.20 2.68 5.54
N ILE A 155 10.90 3.56 6.25
CA ILE A 155 11.18 4.95 5.85
C ILE A 155 12.68 5.20 5.96
N GLU A 156 13.25 5.81 4.92
CA GLU A 156 14.62 6.32 4.88
C GLU A 156 14.58 7.84 4.81
N VAL A 157 15.36 8.50 5.66
CA VAL A 157 15.43 9.97 5.74
C VAL A 157 16.88 10.39 5.63
N TYR A 158 17.19 11.17 4.60
CA TYR A 158 18.51 11.70 4.30
C TYR A 158 18.43 13.22 4.33
N THR A 159 18.94 13.84 5.39
CA THR A 159 18.83 15.31 5.55
C THR A 159 19.95 16.06 4.84
N ARG A 160 20.91 15.35 4.24
CA ARG A 160 21.99 15.92 3.44
C ARG A 160 22.13 15.21 2.10
N ALA A 161 22.47 15.98 1.07
CA ALA A 161 22.63 15.46 -0.29
C ALA A 161 23.71 14.37 -0.42
N ASN A 162 24.74 14.38 0.43
CA ASN A 162 25.82 13.38 0.43
C ASN A 162 25.50 12.11 1.24
N GLU A 163 24.38 12.08 1.96
CA GLU A 163 23.91 10.88 2.67
C GLU A 163 23.02 10.01 1.77
N ALA A 164 22.29 10.64 0.84
CA ALA A 164 21.34 9.95 -0.02
C ALA A 164 22.05 9.07 -1.06
N PRO A 165 21.60 7.82 -1.28
CA PRO A 165 22.06 6.99 -2.39
C PRO A 165 21.88 7.70 -3.73
N LEU A 166 22.82 7.48 -4.66
CA LEU A 166 22.84 8.17 -5.97
C LEU A 166 21.53 8.02 -6.76
N GLN A 167 20.84 6.89 -6.64
CA GLN A 167 19.57 6.65 -7.32
C GLN A 167 18.40 7.49 -6.80
N TYR A 168 18.49 8.05 -5.59
CA TYR A 168 17.47 8.92 -5.00
C TYR A 168 17.94 10.37 -4.85
N GLY A 169 19.26 10.57 -4.84
CA GLY A 169 19.95 11.87 -4.83
C GLY A 169 20.30 12.39 -6.23
N GLY A 170 21.24 13.33 -6.29
CA GLY A 170 21.88 13.75 -7.55
C GLY A 170 21.10 14.76 -8.41
N THR A 171 19.96 15.27 -7.96
CA THR A 171 19.24 16.37 -8.62
C THR A 171 19.33 17.66 -7.81
N ASN A 172 19.19 18.83 -8.44
CA ASN A 172 19.10 20.11 -7.72
C ASN A 172 17.94 20.14 -6.70
N LYS A 173 16.89 19.32 -6.90
CA LYS A 173 15.74 19.18 -5.98
C LYS A 173 16.08 18.36 -4.73
N SER A 174 17.11 17.53 -4.77
CA SER A 174 17.58 16.72 -3.64
C SER A 174 18.50 17.50 -2.69
N ALA A 175 18.80 18.77 -3.00
CA ALA A 175 19.71 19.61 -2.21
C ALA A 175 19.24 19.87 -0.77
N CYS A 176 17.93 19.80 -0.54
CA CYS A 176 17.32 19.96 0.78
C CYS A 176 17.24 18.64 1.57
N GLY A 177 17.45 17.50 0.90
CA GLY A 177 17.32 16.17 1.46
C GLY A 177 16.33 15.29 0.72
N VAL A 178 16.27 14.02 1.12
CA VAL A 178 15.53 12.95 0.46
C VAL A 178 14.79 12.12 1.50
N VAL A 179 13.53 11.80 1.23
CA VAL A 179 12.72 10.83 1.97
C VAL A 179 12.37 9.70 1.02
N VAL A 180 12.56 8.44 1.45
CA VAL A 180 12.17 7.25 0.69
C VAL A 180 11.24 6.41 1.55
N ILE A 181 10.08 6.03 1.02
CA ILE A 181 9.06 5.27 1.73
C ILE A 181 8.80 3.97 0.97
N TRP A 182 8.77 2.86 1.70
CA TRP A 182 8.47 1.53 1.19
C TRP A 182 7.20 1.00 1.81
N HIS A 183 6.26 0.51 1.01
CA HIS A 183 5.05 -0.16 1.51
C HIS A 183 5.27 -1.66 1.69
N ARG A 184 4.53 -2.26 2.63
CA ARG A 184 4.52 -3.73 2.89
C ARG A 184 4.07 -4.53 1.67
N THR A 185 3.19 -3.93 0.88
CA THR A 185 2.74 -4.43 -0.41
C THR A 185 2.67 -3.25 -1.34
N ARG A 186 3.27 -3.35 -2.53
CA ARG A 186 3.15 -2.28 -3.53
C ARG A 186 1.66 -2.10 -3.83
N PRO A 187 1.06 -0.92 -3.53
CA PRO A 187 -0.34 -0.70 -3.86
C PRO A 187 -0.51 -0.82 -5.37
N ALA A 188 -1.62 -1.41 -5.83
CA ALA A 188 -1.99 -1.28 -7.24
C ALA A 188 -2.03 0.22 -7.58
N PRO A 189 -1.48 0.64 -8.74
CA PRO A 189 -1.52 2.05 -9.12
C PRO A 189 -2.97 2.54 -9.06
N ARG A 190 -3.23 3.55 -8.25
CA ARG A 190 -4.54 4.22 -8.27
C ARG A 190 -4.65 4.86 -9.66
N GLN A 191 -5.58 4.36 -10.46
CA GLN A 191 -5.91 4.99 -11.73
C GLN A 191 -6.43 6.42 -11.48
N PRO A 192 -6.09 7.35 -12.39
CA PRO A 192 -6.48 8.75 -12.29
C PRO A 192 -8.00 8.95 -12.29
#